data_AF-A0A1G3M3F0-F1
#
_entry.id   AF-A0A1G3M3F0-F1
#
_cell.length_a   1.000
_cell.length_b   1.000
_cell.length_c   1.000
_cell.angle_alpha   90.00
_cell.angle_beta   90.00
_cell.angle_gamma   90.00
#
_symmetry.space_group_name_H-M   'P 1'
#
loop_
_entity.id
_entity.type
_entity.pdbx_description
1 polymer ?
#
loop_
_entity_poly.entity_id
_entity_poly.type
_entity_poly.pdbx_seq_one_letter_code
_entity_poly.pdbx_strand_id
1 'polypeptide(L)'
;MSLIPTAAGHAELFAPASYVTAGRQTRGLVVNGCGPEGWKGALVPETMYGLDVAPACNIHDWMYVAGQTLADKEEADRVFLNNLLRLIVAADGPAWLRWLRRRRARTYYEAVSHFGGPAFWSGKNPDTQLITAAAAAI
;
A
#
# COMPACT_ATOMS: atom_id res chain seq x y z
N MET A 1 8.46 3.54 -27.51
CA MET A 1 7.72 3.46 -26.24
C MET A 1 7.69 4.88 -25.68
N SER A 2 6.66 5.64 -26.02
CA SER A 2 6.60 7.08 -25.77
C SER A 2 6.12 7.29 -24.33
N LEU A 3 7.01 7.79 -23.46
CA LEU A 3 6.63 8.26 -22.13
C LEU A 3 5.96 9.60 -22.34
N ILE A 4 4.63 9.65 -22.21
CA ILE A 4 3.91 10.92 -22.16
C ILE A 4 4.43 11.65 -20.91
N PRO A 5 5.02 12.85 -21.02
CA PRO A 5 5.45 13.58 -19.85
C PRO A 5 4.20 14.00 -19.09
N THR A 6 4.01 13.40 -17.92
CA THR A 6 3.01 13.86 -16.96
C THR A 6 3.40 15.28 -16.53
N ALA A 7 2.42 16.17 -16.36
CA ALA A 7 2.67 17.54 -15.90
C ALA A 7 3.50 17.53 -14.60
N ALA A 8 4.40 18.50 -14.44
CA ALA A 8 5.26 18.59 -13.24
C ALA A 8 4.40 18.52 -11.97
N GLY A 9 4.72 17.59 -11.06
CA GLY A 9 3.96 17.34 -9.84
C GLY A 9 2.84 16.30 -9.96
N HIS A 10 2.69 15.58 -11.08
CA HIS A 10 1.77 14.45 -11.22
C HIS A 10 2.51 13.13 -11.45
N ALA A 11 2.10 12.08 -10.73
CA ALA A 11 2.65 10.74 -10.87
C ALA A 11 1.63 9.79 -11.50
N GLU A 12 2.06 9.00 -12.49
CA GLU A 12 1.27 7.89 -13.03
C GLU A 12 1.46 6.64 -12.16
N LEU A 13 0.47 6.33 -11.32
CA LEU A 13 0.49 5.13 -10.49
C LEU A 13 -0.06 3.93 -11.25
N PHE A 14 0.55 2.76 -11.04
CA PHE A 14 -0.02 1.51 -11.52
C PHE A 14 -1.12 1.07 -10.56
N ALA A 15 -2.30 0.77 -11.10
CA ALA A 15 -3.41 0.21 -10.34
C ALA A 15 -4.08 -0.88 -11.19
N PRO A 16 -4.65 -1.93 -10.57
CA PRO A 16 -5.41 -2.93 -11.31
C PRO A 16 -6.63 -2.30 -11.98
N ALA A 17 -7.06 -2.86 -13.10
CA ALA A 17 -8.21 -2.35 -13.86
C ALA A 17 -9.46 -2.23 -12.98
N SER A 18 -9.69 -3.19 -12.07
CA SER A 18 -10.80 -3.16 -11.12
C SER A 18 -10.76 -1.95 -10.18
N TYR A 19 -9.58 -1.50 -9.78
CA TYR A 19 -9.44 -0.27 -9.01
C TYR A 19 -9.79 0.94 -9.88
N VAL A 20 -9.22 1.03 -11.09
CA VAL A 20 -9.41 2.16 -12.02
C VAL A 20 -10.88 2.35 -12.39
N THR A 21 -11.64 1.27 -12.59
CA THR A 21 -13.06 1.32 -12.95
C THR A 21 -13.99 1.47 -11.75
N ALA A 22 -13.55 1.09 -10.54
CA ALA A 22 -14.35 1.24 -9.33
C ALA A 22 -14.69 2.72 -9.06
N GLY A 23 -15.95 2.99 -8.72
CA GLY A 23 -16.40 4.30 -8.30
C GLY A 23 -15.78 4.73 -6.98
N ARG A 24 -15.77 6.05 -6.71
CA ARG A 24 -15.17 6.63 -5.49
C ARG A 24 -15.76 6.00 -4.21
N GLN A 25 -17.06 5.77 -4.17
CA GLN A 25 -17.74 5.16 -3.02
C GLN A 25 -17.25 3.72 -2.79
N THR A 26 -17.17 2.90 -3.84
CA THR A 26 -16.66 1.52 -3.75
C THR A 26 -15.23 1.46 -3.25
N ARG A 27 -14.36 2.37 -3.74
CA ARG A 27 -12.98 2.45 -3.22
C ARG A 27 -12.96 2.83 -1.74
N GLY A 28 -13.79 3.79 -1.32
CA GLY A 28 -13.86 4.26 0.07
C GLY A 28 -14.35 3.23 1.08
N LEU A 29 -14.93 2.11 0.64
CA LEU A 29 -15.30 0.97 1.52
C LEU A 29 -14.13 0.00 1.76
N VAL A 30 -13.07 0.11 0.97
CA VAL A 30 -11.97 -0.86 0.93
C VAL A 30 -10.66 -0.25 1.43
N VAL A 31 -10.46 1.05 1.18
CA VAL A 31 -9.18 1.72 1.45
C VAL A 31 -9.18 2.38 2.82
N ASN A 32 -8.12 2.13 3.60
CA ASN A 32 -8.01 2.59 4.99
C ASN A 32 -6.80 3.50 5.24
N GLY A 33 -6.07 3.87 4.18
CA GLY A 33 -4.85 4.67 4.29
C GLY A 33 -3.60 3.79 4.35
N CYS A 34 -2.49 4.32 4.86
CA CYS A 34 -1.19 3.63 4.85
C CYS A 34 -0.95 2.66 6.02
N GLY A 35 -1.89 2.55 6.96
CA GLY A 35 -1.77 1.70 8.13
C GLY A 35 -2.85 0.61 8.19
N PRO A 36 -2.59 -0.51 8.91
CA PRO A 36 -3.63 -1.49 9.20
C PRO A 36 -4.75 -0.86 10.05
N GLU A 37 -5.96 -1.38 9.97
CA GLU A 37 -7.04 -0.91 10.84
C GLU A 37 -6.66 -0.92 12.33
N GLY A 38 -7.07 0.12 13.07
CA GLY A 38 -6.84 0.27 14.50
C GLY A 38 -5.64 1.15 14.88
N TRP A 39 -5.30 1.16 16.17
CA TRP A 39 -4.36 2.12 16.75
C TRP A 39 -2.94 2.01 16.20
N LYS A 40 -2.53 0.83 15.73
CA LYS A 40 -1.20 0.62 15.10
C LYS A 40 -1.12 1.29 13.74
N GLY A 41 -2.22 1.34 12.97
CA GLY A 41 -2.27 2.08 11.71
C GLY A 41 -2.27 3.59 11.89
N ALA A 42 -2.88 4.10 12.97
CA ALA A 42 -2.85 5.52 13.30
C ALA A 42 -1.43 6.07 13.54
N LEU A 43 -0.45 5.19 13.79
CA LEU A 43 0.96 5.55 13.95
C LEU A 43 1.75 5.51 12.64
N VAL A 44 1.16 5.02 11.54
CA VAL A 44 1.79 4.97 10.23
C VAL A 44 1.43 6.27 9.49
N PRO A 45 2.40 7.17 9.24
CA PRO A 45 2.10 8.40 8.54
C PRO A 45 1.57 8.16 7.12
N GLU A 46 0.50 8.89 6.75
CA GLU A 46 -0.01 9.04 5.38
C GLU A 46 0.93 9.86 4.47
N THR A 47 2.03 10.37 5.05
CA THR A 47 3.02 11.16 4.33
C THR A 47 4.44 10.66 4.53
N MET A 48 5.29 10.91 3.53
CA MET A 48 6.73 10.73 3.61
C MET A 48 7.44 12.07 3.51
N TYR A 49 7.70 12.69 4.67
CA TYR A 49 8.32 14.02 4.74
C TYR A 49 7.53 15.05 3.92
N GLY A 50 6.23 15.18 4.22
CA GLY A 50 5.31 16.10 3.55
C GLY A 50 4.82 15.67 2.16
N LEU A 51 5.29 14.54 1.62
CA LEU A 51 4.73 13.95 0.40
C LEU A 51 3.55 13.05 0.75
N ASP A 52 2.36 13.36 0.26
CA ASP A 52 1.18 12.47 0.35
C ASP A 52 1.43 11.17 -0.40
N VAL A 53 1.29 10.04 0.30
CA VAL A 53 1.45 8.69 -0.24
C VAL A 53 0.19 7.84 -0.13
N ALA A 54 -0.91 8.39 0.39
CA ALA A 54 -2.19 7.71 0.50
C ALA A 54 -2.68 7.09 -0.82
N PRO A 55 -2.48 7.71 -2.01
CA PRO A 55 -2.86 7.06 -3.27
C PRO A 55 -2.18 5.71 -3.52
N ALA A 56 -0.92 5.53 -3.10
CA ALA A 56 -0.22 4.26 -3.24
C ALA A 56 -0.73 3.21 -2.24
N CYS A 57 -1.04 3.64 -1.02
CA CYS A 57 -1.60 2.79 0.04
C CYS A 57 -3.01 2.29 -0.32
N ASN A 58 -3.86 3.17 -0.84
CA ASN A 58 -5.20 2.81 -1.30
C ASN A 58 -5.21 1.75 -2.41
N ILE A 59 -4.24 1.80 -3.32
CA ILE A 59 -4.08 0.76 -4.36
C ILE A 59 -3.62 -0.56 -3.74
N HIS A 60 -2.72 -0.50 -2.76
CA HIS A 60 -2.23 -1.67 -2.02
C HIS A 60 -3.35 -2.37 -1.26
N ASP A 61 -4.16 -1.64 -0.50
CA ASP A 61 -5.32 -2.15 0.23
C ASP A 61 -6.31 -2.86 -0.72
N TRP A 62 -6.60 -2.22 -1.86
CA TRP A 62 -7.49 -2.82 -2.86
C TRP A 62 -6.95 -4.14 -3.41
N MET A 63 -5.65 -4.19 -3.73
CA MET A 63 -5.00 -5.41 -4.19
C MET A 63 -4.98 -6.48 -3.08
N TYR A 64 -4.83 -6.07 -1.82
CA TYR A 64 -4.93 -6.96 -0.67
C TYR A 64 -6.32 -7.55 -0.56
N VAL A 65 -7.40 -6.79 -0.70
CA VAL A 65 -8.76 -7.34 -0.65
C VAL A 65 -9.04 -8.28 -1.83
N ALA A 66 -8.59 -7.94 -3.04
CA ALA A 66 -8.85 -8.73 -4.24
C ALA A 66 -8.03 -10.03 -4.33
N GLY A 67 -6.77 -10.01 -3.89
CA GLY A 67 -5.83 -11.14 -4.07
C GLY A 67 -6.23 -12.38 -3.30
N GLN A 68 -5.90 -13.57 -3.81
CA GLN A 68 -6.27 -14.86 -3.20
C GLN A 68 -5.07 -15.77 -2.94
N THR A 69 -3.90 -15.41 -3.47
CA THR A 69 -2.68 -16.22 -3.40
C THR A 69 -1.53 -15.42 -2.79
N LEU A 70 -0.49 -16.14 -2.34
CA LEU A 70 0.75 -15.50 -1.90
C LEU A 70 1.39 -14.66 -3.02
N ALA A 71 1.30 -15.13 -4.26
CA ALA A 71 1.78 -14.39 -5.43
C ALA A 71 1.04 -13.05 -5.60
N ASP A 72 -0.28 -13.00 -5.34
CA ASP A 72 -1.04 -11.75 -5.40
C ASP A 72 -0.61 -10.77 -4.30
N LYS A 73 -0.31 -11.28 -3.09
CA LYS A 73 0.25 -10.47 -2.00
C LYS A 73 1.61 -9.88 -2.40
N GLU A 74 2.50 -10.70 -2.92
CA GLU A 74 3.83 -10.27 -3.37
C GLU A 74 3.77 -9.28 -4.53
N GLU A 75 2.79 -9.43 -5.43
CA GLU A 75 2.51 -8.43 -6.46
C GLU A 75 2.03 -7.12 -5.85
N ALA A 76 1.06 -7.16 -4.93
CA ALA A 76 0.56 -5.97 -4.24
C ALA A 76 1.69 -5.22 -3.52
N ASP A 77 2.53 -5.92 -2.76
CA ASP A 77 3.65 -5.31 -2.04
C ASP A 77 4.67 -4.67 -3.00
N ARG A 78 4.98 -5.31 -4.13
CA ARG A 78 5.88 -4.74 -5.16
C ARG A 78 5.27 -3.54 -5.86
N VAL A 79 3.98 -3.59 -6.21
CA VAL A 79 3.23 -2.47 -6.81
C VAL A 79 3.23 -1.28 -5.86
N PHE A 80 3.04 -1.51 -4.57
CA PHE A 80 3.08 -0.48 -3.55
C PHE A 80 4.42 0.27 -3.55
N LEU A 81 5.54 -0.46 -3.45
CA LEU A 81 6.88 0.15 -3.52
C LEU A 81 7.09 0.93 -4.82
N ASN A 82 6.71 0.36 -5.96
CA ASN A 82 6.85 1.02 -7.26
C ASN A 82 6.06 2.33 -7.32
N ASN A 83 4.83 2.36 -6.81
CA ASN A 83 4.00 3.55 -6.77
C ASN A 83 4.57 4.62 -5.84
N LEU A 84 5.07 4.24 -4.66
CA LEU A 84 5.78 5.15 -3.76
C LEU A 84 6.98 5.79 -4.48
N LEU A 85 7.79 5.00 -5.20
CA LEU A 85 8.93 5.52 -5.94
C LEU A 85 8.52 6.49 -7.05
N ARG A 86 7.39 6.24 -7.74
CA ARG A 86 6.85 7.16 -8.75
C ARG A 86 6.40 8.48 -8.15
N LEU A 87 5.71 8.45 -7.01
CA LEU A 87 5.34 9.66 -6.25
C LEU A 87 6.59 10.46 -5.85
N ILE A 88 7.63 9.79 -5.35
CA ILE A 88 8.89 10.43 -4.93
C ILE A 88 9.63 11.05 -6.10
N VAL A 89 9.57 10.43 -7.29
CA VAL A 89 10.16 10.99 -8.51
C VAL A 89 9.37 12.20 -8.99
N ALA A 90 8.04 12.12 -9.01
CA ALA A 90 7.18 13.20 -9.50
C ALA A 90 7.14 14.43 -8.58
N ALA A 91 7.24 14.23 -7.27
CA ALA A 91 7.29 15.31 -6.28
C ALA A 91 8.57 16.16 -6.36
N ASP A 92 9.60 15.63 -7.04
CA ASP A 92 10.91 16.24 -7.22
C ASP A 92 11.54 16.71 -5.87
N GLY A 93 12.51 17.61 -5.93
CA GLY A 93 13.16 18.22 -4.77
C GLY A 93 14.61 17.78 -4.58
N PRO A 94 15.27 18.29 -3.53
CA PRO A 94 16.69 18.08 -3.34
C PRO A 94 17.02 16.60 -3.12
N ALA A 95 18.18 16.17 -3.62
CA ALA A 95 18.58 14.76 -3.64
C ALA A 95 18.53 14.08 -2.25
N TRP A 96 18.88 14.81 -1.18
CA TRP A 96 18.84 14.30 0.18
C TRP A 96 17.41 13.99 0.66
N LEU A 97 16.43 14.83 0.30
CA LEU A 97 15.03 14.61 0.67
C LEU A 97 14.45 13.43 -0.12
N ARG A 98 14.78 13.33 -1.42
CA ARG A 98 14.42 12.17 -2.25
C ARG A 98 15.03 10.88 -1.69
N TRP A 99 16.27 10.91 -1.20
CA TRP A 99 16.92 9.78 -0.54
C TRP A 99 16.19 9.37 0.75
N LEU A 100 15.85 10.32 1.63
CA LEU A 100 15.09 10.05 2.85
C LEU A 100 13.72 9.43 2.55
N ARG A 101 13.00 9.97 1.56
CA ARG A 101 11.73 9.42 1.10
C ARG A 101 11.86 7.99 0.58
N ARG A 102 12.89 7.69 -0.24
CA ARG A 102 13.17 6.33 -0.73
C ARG A 102 13.49 5.35 0.41
N ARG A 103 14.26 5.79 1.41
CA ARG A 103 14.55 4.98 2.60
C ARG A 103 13.26 4.65 3.35
N ARG A 104 12.37 5.63 3.54
CA ARG A 104 11.07 5.41 4.19
C ARG A 104 10.15 4.49 3.39
N ALA A 105 10.09 4.66 2.06
CA ALA A 105 9.34 3.80 1.16
C ALA A 105 9.79 2.34 1.26
N ARG A 106 11.11 2.11 1.33
CA ARG A 106 11.66 0.77 1.55
C ARG A 106 11.23 0.19 2.90
N THR A 107 11.25 0.97 3.98
CA THR A 107 10.76 0.51 5.29
C THR A 107 9.29 0.11 5.25
N TYR A 108 8.43 0.86 4.53
CA TYR A 108 7.02 0.52 4.36
C TYR A 108 6.85 -0.79 3.59
N TYR A 109 7.60 -0.96 2.50
CA TYR A 109 7.62 -2.21 1.73
C TYR A 109 8.07 -3.41 2.59
N GLU A 110 9.18 -3.27 3.33
CA GLU A 110 9.67 -4.34 4.22
C GLU A 110 8.64 -4.68 5.30
N ALA A 111 7.90 -3.70 5.81
CA ALA A 111 6.84 -3.94 6.79
C ALA A 111 5.69 -4.78 6.22
N VAL A 112 5.16 -4.45 5.04
CA VAL A 112 4.07 -5.24 4.42
C VAL A 112 4.56 -6.59 3.90
N SER A 113 5.80 -6.65 3.39
CA SER A 113 6.40 -7.88 2.89
C SER A 113 6.58 -8.90 4.03
N HIS A 114 7.18 -8.50 5.15
CA HIS A 114 7.46 -9.40 6.28
C HIS A 114 6.27 -9.60 7.23
N PHE A 115 5.43 -8.58 7.43
CA PHE A 115 4.40 -8.59 8.47
C PHE A 115 2.97 -8.39 7.96
N GLY A 116 2.77 -8.20 6.65
CA GLY A 116 1.44 -7.98 6.06
C GLY A 116 0.58 -9.23 5.90
N GLY A 117 1.12 -10.43 6.20
CA GLY A 117 0.41 -11.70 6.05
C GLY A 117 -0.96 -11.74 6.74
N PRO A 118 -1.07 -11.40 8.04
CA PRO A 118 -2.36 -11.39 8.74
C PRO A 118 -3.40 -10.47 8.09
N ALA A 119 -3.00 -9.28 7.64
CA ALA A 119 -3.91 -8.36 6.96
C ALA A 119 -4.36 -8.90 5.60
N PHE A 120 -3.43 -9.47 4.82
CA PHE A 120 -3.74 -10.06 3.52
C PHE A 120 -4.71 -11.24 3.63
N TRP A 121 -4.54 -12.13 4.62
CA TRP A 121 -5.36 -13.33 4.77
C TRP A 121 -6.65 -13.14 5.58
N SER A 122 -6.87 -11.93 6.12
CA SER A 122 -8.07 -11.60 6.90
C SER A 122 -9.34 -11.87 6.09
N GLY A 123 -10.25 -12.68 6.62
CA GLY A 123 -11.51 -13.05 5.98
C GLY A 123 -11.40 -14.00 4.78
N LYS A 124 -10.20 -14.51 4.46
CA LYS A 124 -9.97 -15.43 3.32
C LYS A 124 -9.70 -16.87 3.74
N ASN A 125 -9.20 -17.08 4.95
CA ASN A 125 -8.99 -18.42 5.47
C ASN A 125 -10.35 -19.07 5.74
N PRO A 126 -10.60 -20.30 5.25
CA PRO A 126 -11.86 -20.99 5.53
C PRO A 126 -11.96 -21.32 7.02
N ASP A 127 -13.17 -21.19 7.58
CA ASP A 127 -13.42 -21.43 9.02
C ASP A 127 -12.99 -22.83 9.48
N THR A 128 -13.01 -23.82 8.58
CA THR A 128 -12.56 -25.20 8.84
C THR A 128 -11.06 -25.32 9.08
N GLN A 129 -10.27 -24.30 8.74
CA GLN A 129 -8.82 -24.23 8.96
C GLN A 129 -8.43 -23.29 10.11
N LEU A 130 -9.39 -22.64 10.76
CA LEU A 130 -9.16 -21.73 11.88
C LEU A 130 -9.47 -22.42 13.20
N ILE A 131 -8.56 -22.30 14.17
CA ILE A 131 -8.79 -22.68 15.56
C ILE A 131 -8.78 -21.44 16.44
N THR A 132 -9.61 -21.42 17.48
CA THR A 132 -9.57 -20.37 18.50
C THR A 132 -8.55 -20.75 19.57
N ALA A 133 -7.59 -19.86 19.83
CA ALA A 133 -6.65 -19.99 20.93
C ALA A 133 -6.73 -18.75 21.83
N ALA A 134 -6.61 -18.95 23.14
CA ALA A 134 -6.50 -17.84 24.08
C ALA A 134 -5.14 -17.15 23.92
N ALA A 135 -5.14 -15.84 23.68
CA ALA A 135 -3.92 -15.03 23.73
C ALA A 135 -3.61 -14.69 25.19
N ALA A 136 -2.54 -15.26 25.75
CA ALA A 136 -2.03 -14.83 27.04
C ALA A 136 -1.32 -13.48 26.87
N ALA A 137 -1.84 -12.43 27.52
CA ALA A 137 -1.13 -11.17 27.64
C ALA A 137 0.02 -11.34 28.65
N ILE A 138 1.22 -10.88 28.28
CA ILE A 138 2.34 -10.66 29.20
C ILE A 138 2.24 -9.23 29.72
#